data_AF-A0A4Y9RWV5-F1
#
_entry.id   AF-A0A4Y9RWV5-F1
#
_cell.length_a   1.000
_cell.length_b   1.000
_cell.length_c   1.000
_cell.angle_alpha   90.00
_cell.angle_beta   90.00
_cell.angle_gamma   90.00
#
_symmetry.space_group_name_H-M   'P 1'
#
loop_
_entity.id
_entity.type
_entity.pdbx_description
1 polymer ?
#
loop_
_entity_poly.entity_id
_entity_poly.type
_entity_poly.pdbx_seq_one_letter_code
_entity_poly.pdbx_strand_id
1 'polypeptide(L)'
;MELTKAEDAMNRMSGADILELEVALRNARDSAARRLREIDEALKRIDYGVAGICVDCGGYIQCEQLRADPTTTLCATCRARRQNGRPLPS
;
A
#
# COMPACT_ATOMS: atom_id res chain seq x y z
N MET A 1 -43.29 -15.49 -6.34
CA MET A 1 -42.29 -16.56 -6.19
C MET A 1 -41.04 -16.10 -6.96
N GLU A 2 -40.32 -15.12 -6.42
CA GLU A 2 -39.14 -14.49 -7.04
C GLU A 2 -38.08 -14.21 -5.97
N LEU A 3 -37.79 -15.20 -5.12
CA LEU A 3 -36.74 -15.08 -4.09
C LEU A 3 -35.47 -15.88 -4.42
N THR A 4 -35.41 -16.67 -5.49
CA THR A 4 -34.36 -17.68 -5.62
C THR A 4 -33.09 -17.26 -6.35
N LYS A 5 -32.98 -16.06 -6.95
CA LYS A 5 -31.73 -15.69 -7.64
C LYS A 5 -30.54 -15.48 -6.69
N ALA A 6 -30.79 -14.92 -5.51
CA ALA A 6 -29.75 -14.69 -4.50
C ALA A 6 -29.44 -15.96 -3.69
N GLU A 7 -30.45 -16.75 -3.34
CA GLU A 7 -30.29 -18.04 -2.66
C GLU A 7 -29.60 -19.08 -3.56
N ASP A 8 -29.95 -19.16 -4.84
CA ASP A 8 -29.31 -20.09 -5.78
C ASP A 8 -27.87 -19.71 -6.10
N ALA A 9 -27.50 -18.42 -6.00
CA ALA A 9 -26.13 -17.96 -6.17
C ALA A 9 -25.26 -18.36 -4.96
N MET A 10 -25.78 -18.20 -3.74
CA MET A 10 -25.11 -18.67 -2.51
C MET A 10 -24.98 -20.20 -2.49
N ASN A 11 -25.99 -20.95 -2.94
CA ASN A 11 -25.96 -22.42 -2.97
C ASN A 11 -25.02 -23.02 -4.03
N ARG A 12 -24.54 -22.23 -5.01
CA ARG A 12 -23.58 -22.67 -6.03
C ARG A 12 -22.12 -22.40 -5.65
N MET A 13 -21.87 -21.67 -4.57
CA MET A 13 -20.50 -21.43 -4.12
C MET A 13 -19.90 -22.73 -3.62
N SER A 14 -18.85 -23.18 -4.30
CA SER A 14 -18.06 -24.31 -3.84
C SER A 14 -17.25 -23.90 -2.61
N GLY A 15 -16.78 -24.89 -1.84
CA GLY A 15 -15.87 -24.63 -0.72
C GLY A 15 -14.59 -23.89 -1.12
N ALA A 16 -14.16 -24.01 -2.38
CA ALA A 16 -13.02 -23.28 -2.92
C ALA A 16 -13.34 -21.78 -3.09
N ASP A 17 -14.53 -21.45 -3.60
CA ASP A 17 -14.96 -20.05 -3.80
C ASP A 17 -15.11 -19.32 -2.45
N ILE A 18 -15.59 -20.02 -1.42
CA ILE A 18 -15.69 -19.49 -0.05
C ILE A 18 -14.28 -19.19 0.51
N LEU A 19 -13.35 -20.13 0.35
CA LEU A 19 -11.97 -19.96 0.82
C LEU A 19 -11.26 -18.79 0.10
N GLU A 20 -11.46 -18.68 -1.22
CA GLU A 20 -10.89 -17.58 -2.00
C GLU A 20 -11.42 -16.21 -1.53
N LEU A 21 -12.72 -16.12 -1.27
CA LEU A 21 -13.33 -14.91 -0.73
C LEU A 21 -12.78 -14.55 0.66
N GLU A 22 -12.59 -15.54 1.54
CA GLU A 22 -12.02 -15.32 2.87
C GLU A 22 -10.58 -14.77 2.79
N VAL A 23 -9.76 -15.35 1.91
CA VAL A 23 -8.39 -14.88 1.67
C VAL A 23 -8.39 -13.45 1.12
N ALA A 24 -9.26 -13.14 0.16
CA ALA A 24 -9.39 -11.80 -0.39
C ALA A 24 -9.78 -10.76 0.68
N LEU A 25 -10.77 -11.07 1.51
CA LEU A 25 -11.20 -10.20 2.61
C LEU A 25 -10.07 -9.98 3.63
N ARG A 26 -9.34 -11.03 3.99
CA ARG A 26 -8.19 -10.93 4.88
C ARG A 26 -7.10 -10.03 4.30
N ASN A 27 -6.74 -10.23 3.03
CA ASN A 27 -5.72 -9.42 2.35
C ASN A 27 -6.12 -7.95 2.26
N ALA A 28 -7.40 -7.66 2.00
CA ALA A 28 -7.93 -6.30 1.98
C ALA A 28 -7.81 -5.62 3.35
N ARG A 29 -8.19 -6.33 4.43
CA ARG A 29 -8.06 -5.83 5.81
C ARG A 29 -6.61 -5.57 6.16
N ASP A 30 -5.71 -6.50 5.86
CA ASP A 30 -4.30 -6.39 6.21
C ASP A 30 -3.62 -5.25 5.42
N SER A 31 -4.01 -5.06 4.14
CA SER A 31 -3.55 -3.94 3.31
C SER A 31 -4.04 -2.59 3.82
N ALA A 32 -5.31 -2.49 4.24
CA ALA A 32 -5.86 -1.28 4.84
C ALA A 32 -5.15 -0.92 6.16
N ALA A 33 -4.94 -1.92 7.03
CA ALA A 33 -4.20 -1.72 8.28
C ALA A 33 -2.75 -1.28 8.03
N ARG A 34 -2.08 -1.82 7.01
CA ARG A 34 -0.76 -1.35 6.60
C ARG A 34 -0.79 0.10 6.13
N ARG A 35 -1.76 0.47 5.29
CA ARG A 35 -1.88 1.84 4.77
C ARG A 35 -2.10 2.86 5.89
N LEU A 36 -2.91 2.52 6.90
CA LEU A 36 -3.08 3.37 8.09
C LEU A 36 -1.76 3.62 8.80
N ARG A 37 -0.95 2.57 9.03
CA ARG A 37 0.37 2.72 9.65
C ARG A 37 1.32 3.59 8.82
N GLU A 38 1.29 3.48 7.49
CA GLU A 38 2.09 4.33 6.59
C GLU A 38 1.68 5.81 6.71
N ILE A 39 0.39 6.09 6.84
CA ILE A 39 -0.13 7.46 7.04
C ILE A 39 0.28 7.99 8.41
N ASP A 40 0.12 7.21 9.48
CA ASP A 40 0.51 7.61 10.83
C ASP A 40 2.01 7.96 10.91
N GLU A 41 2.86 7.16 10.25
CA GLU A 41 4.30 7.43 10.18
C GLU A 41 4.62 8.68 9.35
N ALA A 42 3.90 8.90 8.25
CA ALA A 42 4.05 10.11 7.45
C ALA A 42 3.70 11.37 8.25
N LEU A 43 2.61 11.32 9.03
CA LEU A 43 2.20 12.42 9.92
C LEU A 43 3.29 12.71 10.96
N LYS A 44 3.83 11.68 11.63
CA LYS A 44 4.95 11.87 12.56
C LYS A 44 6.15 12.53 11.89
N ARG A 45 6.52 12.10 10.68
CA ARG A 45 7.63 12.70 9.93
C ARG A 45 7.36 14.17 9.59
N ILE A 46 6.11 14.54 9.33
CA ILE A 46 5.71 15.93 9.12
C ILE A 46 5.90 16.72 10.42
N ASP A 47 5.44 16.18 11.55
CA ASP A 47 5.58 16.82 12.87
C ASP A 47 7.05 17.03 13.25
N TYR A 48 7.92 16.07 12.92
CA TYR A 48 9.37 16.19 13.10
C TYR A 48 10.07 17.06 12.03
N GLY A 49 9.35 17.52 11.00
CA GLY A 49 9.92 18.34 9.92
C GLY A 49 10.81 17.58 8.93
N VAL A 50 10.75 16.25 8.91
CA VAL A 50 11.63 15.37 8.10
C VAL A 50 10.92 14.66 6.95
N ALA A 51 9.62 14.92 6.73
CA ALA A 51 8.83 14.28 5.68
C ALA A 51 9.46 14.40 4.28
N GLY A 52 10.15 15.51 4.01
CA GLY A 52 10.84 15.78 2.74
C GLY A 52 12.19 15.10 2.54
N ILE A 53 12.65 14.26 3.48
CA ILE A 53 14.00 13.66 3.45
C ILE A 53 13.92 12.18 3.08
N CYS A 54 14.67 11.78 2.06
CA CYS A 54 14.81 10.40 1.61
C CYS A 54 15.51 9.57 2.69
N VAL A 55 14.88 8.47 3.11
CA VAL A 55 15.44 7.59 4.17
C VAL A 55 16.65 6.77 3.72
N ASP A 56 16.95 6.76 2.44
CA ASP A 56 18.02 5.93 1.86
C ASP A 56 19.29 6.76 1.61
N CYS A 57 19.16 7.91 0.94
CA CYS A 57 20.31 8.77 0.63
C CYS A 57 20.39 10.07 1.45
N GLY A 58 19.39 10.38 2.30
CA GLY A 58 19.33 11.64 3.05
C GLY A 58 19.03 12.89 2.20
N GLY A 59 18.91 12.75 0.88
CA GLY A 59 18.57 13.86 -0.02
C GLY A 59 17.09 14.23 0.00
N TYR A 60 16.73 15.33 -0.66
CA TYR A 60 15.34 15.79 -0.72
C TYR A 60 14.46 14.93 -1.63
N ILE A 61 13.22 14.73 -1.19
CA ILE A 61 12.12 14.20 -1.98
C ILE A 61 11.43 15.40 -2.64
N GLN A 62 11.18 15.31 -3.95
CA GLN A 62 10.55 16.42 -4.68
C GLN A 62 9.12 16.65 -4.18
N CYS A 63 8.70 17.91 -4.11
CA CYS A 63 7.38 18.30 -3.61
C CYS A 63 6.25 17.63 -4.40
N GLU A 64 6.41 17.45 -5.71
CA GLU A 64 5.45 16.77 -6.59
C GLU A 64 5.22 15.32 -6.15
N GLN A 65 6.28 14.64 -5.68
CA GLN A 65 6.17 13.26 -5.19
C GLN A 65 5.38 13.20 -3.88
N LEU A 66 5.62 14.14 -2.96
CA LEU A 66 4.90 14.21 -1.67
C LEU A 66 3.45 14.66 -1.84
N ARG A 67 3.17 15.53 -2.82
CA ARG A 67 1.79 15.91 -3.20
C ARG A 67 1.03 14.72 -3.80
N ALA A 68 1.71 13.88 -4.59
CA ALA A 68 1.10 12.68 -5.15
C ALA A 68 0.87 11.60 -4.08
N ASP A 69 1.84 11.38 -3.19
CA ASP A 69 1.70 10.49 -2.05
C ASP A 69 2.56 10.97 -0.86
N PRO A 70 1.94 11.51 0.22
CA PRO A 70 2.66 12.04 1.37
C PRO A 70 3.35 10.95 2.21
N THR A 71 3.01 9.67 1.98
CA THR A 71 3.68 8.52 2.62
C THR A 71 4.99 8.13 1.94
N THR A 72 5.36 8.82 0.85
CA THR A 72 6.64 8.61 0.16
C THR A 72 7.82 8.83 1.10
N THR A 73 8.68 7.82 1.24
CA THR A 73 9.92 7.88 2.05
C THR A 73 11.20 7.91 1.20
N LEU A 74 11.08 7.73 -0.13
CA LEU A 74 12.22 7.64 -1.05
C LEU A 74 12.11 8.66 -2.19
N CYS A 75 13.25 9.28 -2.52
CA CYS A 75 13.38 10.08 -3.73
C CYS A 75 13.24 9.20 -4.99
N ALA A 76 12.92 9.83 -6.14
CA ALA A 76 12.69 9.11 -7.39
C ALA A 76 13.87 8.20 -7.77
N THR A 77 15.11 8.67 -7.58
CA THR A 77 16.34 7.91 -7.86
C THR A 77 16.44 6.64 -7.01
N CYS A 78 16.27 6.75 -5.69
CA CYS A 78 16.36 5.58 -4.79
C CYS A 78 15.20 4.60 -5.03
N ARG A 79 14.01 5.10 -5.38
CA ARG A 79 12.85 4.27 -5.73
C ARG A 79 13.12 3.45 -7.01
N ALA A 80 13.58 4.11 -8.07
CA ALA A 80 13.96 3.43 -9.31
C ALA A 80 15.07 2.40 -9.08
N ARG A 81 16.04 2.72 -8.22
CA ARG A 81 17.12 1.78 -7.82
C ARG A 81 16.58 0.51 -7.17
N ARG A 82 15.63 0.61 -6.24
CA ARG A 82 15.01 -0.56 -5.58
C ARG A 82 14.19 -1.40 -6.53
N GLN A 83 13.51 -0.78 -7.49
CA GLN A 83 12.75 -1.50 -8.51
C GLN A 83 13.65 -2.24 -9.50
N ASN A 84 14.80 -1.66 -9.86
CA ASN A 84 15.71 -2.19 -10.88
C ASN A 84 16.84 -3.07 -10.35
N GLY A 85 16.89 -3.35 -9.03
CA GLY A 85 17.82 -4.31 -8.43
C GLY A 85 19.33 -4.03 -8.59
N ARG A 86 19.74 -2.85 -9.09
CA ARG A 86 21.16 -2.50 -9.29
C ARG A 86 21.65 -1.52 -8.21
N PRO A 87 22.73 -1.82 -7.47
CA PRO A 87 23.37 -0.83 -6.60
C PRO A 87 24.09 0.24 -7.43
N LEU A 88 24.20 1.47 -6.90
CA LEU A 88 25.03 2.54 -7.49
C LEU A 88 26.51 2.29 -7.14
N PRO A 89 27.46 2.68 -8.02
CA PRO A 89 28.87 2.67 -7.68
C PRO A 89 29.20 3.78 -6.67
N SER A 90 30.21 3.49 -5.85
CA SER A 90 30.85 4.38 -4.88
C SER A 90 31.38 5.67 -5.50
#